data_AF-A0A7C2H6X5-F1
#
_entry.id   AF-A0A7C2H6X5-F1
#
_cell.length_a   1.000
_cell.length_b   1.000
_cell.length_c   1.000
_cell.angle_alpha   90.00
_cell.angle_beta   90.00
_cell.angle_gamma   90.00
#
_symmetry.space_group_name_H-M   'P 1'
#
loop_
_entity.id
_entity.type
_entity.pdbx_description
1 polymer ?
#
loop_
_entity_poly.entity_id
_entity_poly.type
_entity_poly.pdbx_seq_one_letter_code
_entity_poly.pdbx_strand_id
1 'polypeptide(L)'
;MALVDTVTLAAIVLVVVIACVMIIIYAMRKLRKKPEKTLMPSEMESDFRELPFKVTKSVKPSEASQAKDELRILELEREILSDAIRRLYEAHAEGKISEQERERLASAYKSRMMAVKEAIAKDETIVALHELESMQEDLMKFFSERFGELSSKVEELRSKINVKTVKE
;
A
#
# COMPACT_ATOMS: atom_id res chain seq x y z
N MET A 1 37.52 -33.12 12.45
CA MET A 1 37.37 -32.91 10.99
C MET A 1 35.99 -32.38 10.58
N ALA A 2 34.94 -32.46 11.42
CA ALA A 2 33.59 -31.99 11.06
C ALA A 2 33.34 -30.47 11.24
N LEU A 3 34.14 -29.78 12.07
CA LEU A 3 33.95 -28.35 12.34
C LEU A 3 34.35 -27.46 11.15
N VAL A 4 35.29 -27.93 10.32
CA VAL A 4 35.81 -27.16 9.18
C VAL A 4 34.75 -27.06 8.07
N ASP A 5 33.98 -28.13 7.86
CA ASP A 5 32.91 -28.16 6.84
C ASP A 5 31.72 -27.27 7.20
N THR A 6 31.37 -27.17 8.48
CA THR A 6 30.31 -26.24 8.93
C THR A 6 30.75 -24.78 8.81
N VAL A 7 32.02 -24.48 9.07
CA VAL A 7 32.57 -23.12 8.97
C VAL A 7 32.72 -22.71 7.50
N THR A 8 33.14 -23.61 6.61
CA THR A 8 33.21 -23.35 5.17
C THR A 8 31.83 -23.20 4.55
N LEU A 9 30.84 -24.02 4.91
CA LEU A 9 29.46 -23.84 4.47
C LEU A 9 28.87 -22.50 4.95
N ALA A 10 29.09 -22.13 6.21
CA ALA A 10 28.63 -20.84 6.74
C ALA A 10 29.28 -19.65 6.00
N ALA A 11 30.57 -19.74 5.66
CA ALA A 11 31.27 -18.71 4.90
C ALA A 11 30.71 -18.56 3.47
N ILE A 12 30.39 -19.67 2.79
CA ILE A 12 29.81 -19.64 1.44
C ILE A 12 28.41 -19.00 1.47
N VAL A 13 27.57 -19.38 2.44
CA VAL A 13 26.23 -18.78 2.60
C VAL A 13 26.32 -17.28 2.86
N LEU A 14 27.25 -16.84 3.70
CA LEU A 14 27.46 -15.41 3.99
C LEU A 14 27.86 -14.63 2.73
N VAL A 15 28.74 -15.18 1.90
CA VAL A 15 29.18 -14.55 0.65
C VAL A 15 28.02 -14.45 -0.35
N VAL A 16 27.18 -15.49 -0.46
CA VAL A 16 26.00 -15.48 -1.34
C VAL A 16 24.98 -14.43 -0.88
N VAL A 17 24.72 -14.32 0.43
CA VAL A 17 23.80 -13.32 0.97
C VAL A 17 24.30 -11.90 0.69
N ILE A 18 25.59 -11.64 0.90
CA ILE A 18 26.19 -10.32 0.61
C ILE A 18 26.09 -9.98 -0.87
N ALA A 19 26.34 -10.95 -1.77
CA ALA A 19 26.20 -10.76 -3.21
C ALA A 19 24.75 -10.44 -3.62
N CYS A 20 23.77 -11.16 -3.08
CA CYS A 20 22.35 -10.90 -3.34
C CYS A 20 21.92 -9.51 -2.84
N VAL A 21 22.34 -9.10 -1.64
CA VAL A 21 22.06 -7.76 -1.10
C VAL A 21 22.69 -6.67 -1.97
N MET A 22 23.93 -6.87 -2.44
CA MET A 22 24.60 -5.93 -3.34
C MET A 22 23.90 -5.81 -4.70
N ILE A 23 23.37 -6.90 -5.25
CA ILE A 23 22.59 -6.87 -6.50
C ILE A 23 21.27 -6.11 -6.31
N ILE A 24 20.57 -6.33 -5.20
CA ILE A 24 19.31 -5.63 -4.89
C ILE A 24 19.57 -4.13 -4.70
N ILE A 25 20.62 -3.75 -3.95
CA ILE A 25 21.02 -2.35 -3.78
C ILE A 25 21.44 -1.73 -5.11
N TYR A 26 22.15 -2.45 -5.97
CA TYR A 26 22.54 -1.97 -7.30
C TYR A 26 21.32 -1.77 -8.21
N ALA A 27 20.34 -2.69 -8.20
CA ALA A 27 19.09 -2.56 -8.94
C ALA A 27 18.27 -1.35 -8.45
N MET A 28 18.14 -1.15 -7.13
CA MET A 28 17.48 0.02 -6.55
C MET A 28 18.21 1.33 -6.89
N ARG A 29 19.56 1.33 -6.92
CA ARG A 29 20.36 2.51 -7.30
C ARG A 29 20.29 2.81 -8.80
N LYS A 30 20.18 1.81 -9.66
CA LYS A 30 19.99 1.97 -11.11
C LYS A 30 18.64 2.62 -11.44
N LEU A 31 17.61 2.36 -10.64
CA LEU A 31 16.30 3.01 -10.77
C LEU A 31 16.28 4.46 -10.23
N ARG A 32 17.21 4.82 -9.34
CA ARG A 32 17.26 6.13 -8.67
C ARG A 32 18.11 7.20 -9.39
N LYS A 33 18.75 6.88 -10.52
CA LYS A 33 19.52 7.85 -11.31
C LYS A 33 18.78 8.27 -12.58
N LYS A 34 17.80 9.16 -12.39
CA LYS A 34 17.48 10.27 -13.31
C LYS A 34 16.83 11.40 -12.51
N PRO A 35 17.57 12.47 -12.18
CA PRO A 35 16.97 13.75 -11.83
C PRO A 35 17.24 14.74 -12.96
N GLU A 36 16.25 15.01 -13.82
CA GLU A 36 16.00 16.38 -14.29
C GLU A 36 14.69 16.52 -15.08
N LYS A 37 14.04 17.65 -14.79
CA LYS A 37 12.99 18.39 -15.51
C LYS A 37 11.55 17.91 -15.34
N THR A 38 10.92 18.54 -14.37
CA THR A 38 9.58 19.13 -14.42
C THR A 38 8.96 19.09 -15.82
N LEU A 39 8.04 18.16 -16.01
CA LEU A 39 6.93 18.31 -16.92
C LEU A 39 5.69 17.95 -16.11
N MET A 40 4.82 18.95 -15.95
CA MET A 40 3.45 18.74 -15.53
C MET A 40 2.88 17.56 -16.33
N PRO A 41 2.13 16.61 -15.73
CA PRO A 41 1.29 15.75 -16.52
C PRO A 41 0.14 16.60 -17.05
N SER A 42 0.42 17.33 -18.13
CA SER A 42 -0.59 17.78 -19.06
C SER A 42 -1.08 16.53 -19.78
N GLU A 43 -2.32 16.17 -19.50
CA GLU A 43 -3.21 15.47 -20.43
C GLU A 43 -2.60 14.25 -21.14
N MET A 44 -2.46 13.15 -20.40
CA MET A 44 -2.58 11.83 -21.01
C MET A 44 -4.07 11.44 -21.10
N GLU A 45 -4.89 12.35 -21.65
CA GLU A 45 -6.25 12.08 -22.07
C GLU A 45 -6.27 11.77 -23.58
N SER A 46 -5.49 10.79 -24.05
CA SER A 46 -5.61 10.33 -25.43
C SER A 46 -5.26 8.86 -25.56
N ASP A 47 -6.20 8.00 -25.15
CA ASP A 47 -6.59 6.78 -25.91
C ASP A 47 -7.61 5.92 -25.15
N PHE A 48 -7.86 6.19 -23.87
CA PHE A 48 -8.81 5.40 -23.08
C PHE A 48 -10.30 5.74 -23.32
N ARG A 49 -10.62 6.61 -24.30
CA ARG A 49 -12.02 7.03 -24.55
C ARG A 49 -12.88 5.96 -25.25
N GLU A 50 -12.28 4.89 -25.77
CA GLU A 50 -13.00 3.82 -26.48
C GLU A 50 -13.19 2.53 -25.66
N LEU A 51 -12.64 2.45 -24.44
CA LEU A 51 -12.90 1.33 -23.53
C LEU A 51 -14.13 1.66 -22.65
N PRO A 52 -15.09 0.73 -22.46
CA PRO A 52 -16.33 1.00 -21.71
C PRO A 52 -16.15 1.22 -20.20
N PHE A 53 -14.91 1.30 -19.71
CA PHE A 53 -14.58 1.40 -18.29
C PHE A 53 -13.60 2.57 -18.08
N LYS A 54 -14.09 3.69 -17.53
CA LYS A 54 -13.24 4.80 -17.08
C LYS A 54 -12.62 4.46 -15.73
N VAL A 55 -11.30 4.38 -15.66
CA VAL A 55 -10.57 4.32 -14.38
C VAL A 55 -10.47 5.74 -13.86
N THR A 56 -11.18 6.03 -12.75
CA THR A 56 -11.14 7.33 -12.10
C THR A 56 -10.44 7.18 -10.75
N LYS A 57 -9.46 8.04 -10.47
CA LYS A 57 -8.89 8.16 -9.12
C LYS A 57 -9.63 9.24 -8.35
N SER A 58 -10.11 8.88 -7.17
CA SER A 58 -10.80 9.77 -6.24
C SER A 58 -9.87 10.21 -5.11
N VAL A 59 -8.85 9.43 -4.78
CA VAL A 59 -7.89 9.72 -3.71
C VAL A 59 -6.50 10.01 -4.27
N LYS A 60 -5.93 11.15 -3.88
CA LYS A 60 -4.56 11.49 -4.28
C LYS A 60 -3.54 10.62 -3.52
N PRO A 61 -2.39 10.26 -4.14
CA PRO A 61 -1.34 9.53 -3.44
C PRO A 61 -0.83 10.22 -2.16
N SER A 62 -0.80 11.56 -2.15
CA SER A 62 -0.42 12.34 -0.97
C SER A 62 -1.42 12.21 0.18
N GLU A 63 -2.72 12.16 -0.14
CA GLU A 63 -3.79 12.01 0.84
C GLU A 63 -3.77 10.60 1.45
N ALA A 64 -3.57 9.57 0.63
CA ALA A 64 -3.40 8.20 1.10
C ALA A 64 -2.14 8.02 1.96
N SER A 65 -1.02 8.65 1.58
CA SER A 65 0.20 8.65 2.39
C SER A 65 -0.02 9.34 3.74
N GLN A 66 -0.70 10.49 3.74
CA GLN A 66 -1.02 11.21 4.96
C GLN A 66 -1.93 10.40 5.88
N ALA A 67 -2.98 9.78 5.33
CA ALA A 67 -3.88 8.89 6.07
C ALA A 67 -3.12 7.72 6.70
N LYS A 68 -2.15 7.14 5.98
CA LYS A 68 -1.30 6.07 6.50
C LYS A 68 -0.40 6.51 7.66
N ASP A 69 0.16 7.72 7.57
CA ASP A 69 0.97 8.28 8.65
C ASP A 69 0.12 8.58 9.90
N GLU A 70 -1.09 9.10 9.69
CA GLU A 70 -2.05 9.40 10.77
C GLU A 70 -2.54 8.12 11.46
N LEU A 71 -2.84 7.06 10.70
CA LEU A 71 -3.21 5.74 11.25
C LEU A 71 -2.20 5.24 12.27
N ARG A 72 -0.90 5.35 11.97
CA ARG A 72 0.17 4.93 12.88
C ARG A 72 0.11 5.68 14.23
N ILE A 73 -0.23 6.95 14.20
CA ILE A 73 -0.33 7.79 15.41
C ILE A 73 -1.60 7.44 16.18
N LEU A 74 -2.73 7.32 15.47
CA LEU A 74 -4.03 7.00 16.07
C LEU A 74 -4.04 5.59 16.70
N GLU A 75 -3.36 4.62 16.11
CA GLU A 75 -3.21 3.28 16.68
C GLU A 75 -2.46 3.32 18.02
N LEU A 76 -1.39 4.10 18.10
CA LEU A 76 -0.66 4.32 19.34
C LEU A 76 -1.52 5.04 20.38
N GLU A 77 -2.29 6.05 19.97
CA GLU A 77 -3.22 6.74 20.86
C GLU A 77 -4.28 5.76 21.39
N ARG A 78 -4.85 4.91 20.53
CA ARG A 78 -5.81 3.86 20.90
C ARG A 78 -5.20 2.88 21.93
N GLU A 79 -3.94 2.50 21.77
CA GLU A 79 -3.24 1.65 22.74
C GLU A 79 -3.10 2.36 24.10
N ILE A 80 -2.59 3.59 24.11
CA ILE A 80 -2.42 4.41 25.33
C ILE A 80 -3.75 4.59 26.07
N LEU A 81 -4.84 4.89 25.34
CA LEU A 81 -6.17 5.04 25.91
C LEU A 81 -6.68 3.72 26.50
N SER A 82 -6.42 2.59 25.85
CA SER A 82 -6.81 1.26 26.33
C SER A 82 -6.10 0.94 27.65
N ASP A 83 -4.81 1.26 27.71
CA ASP A 83 -3.98 1.09 28.90
C ASP A 83 -4.39 2.01 30.05
N ALA A 84 -4.70 3.27 29.76
CA ALA A 84 -5.22 4.21 30.74
C ALA A 84 -6.54 3.72 31.35
N ILE A 85 -7.47 3.26 30.51
CA ILE A 85 -8.75 2.70 30.98
C ILE A 85 -8.50 1.48 31.86
N ARG A 86 -7.68 0.53 31.40
CA ARG A 86 -7.31 -0.67 32.17
C ARG A 86 -6.71 -0.31 33.53
N ARG A 87 -5.81 0.66 33.58
CA ARG A 87 -5.21 1.14 34.84
C ARG A 87 -6.23 1.71 35.83
N LEU A 88 -7.30 2.36 35.34
CA LEU A 88 -8.37 2.83 36.22
C LEU A 88 -9.13 1.66 36.86
N TYR A 89 -9.36 0.57 36.12
CA TYR A 89 -9.98 -0.63 36.68
C TYR A 89 -9.07 -1.34 37.69
N GLU A 90 -7.77 -1.44 37.39
CA GLU A 90 -6.75 -1.97 38.34
C GLU A 90 -6.74 -1.16 39.64
N ALA A 91 -6.70 0.18 39.55
CA ALA A 91 -6.69 1.05 40.73
C ALA A 91 -7.95 0.92 41.59
N HIS A 92 -9.12 0.70 40.96
CA HIS A 92 -10.36 0.42 41.67
C HIS A 92 -10.32 -0.94 42.38
N ALA A 93 -9.83 -1.99 41.71
CA ALA A 93 -9.69 -3.33 42.30
C ALA A 93 -8.71 -3.34 43.49
N GLU A 94 -7.68 -2.50 43.45
CA GLU A 94 -6.74 -2.26 44.54
C GLU A 94 -7.30 -1.37 45.66
N GLY A 95 -8.53 -0.84 45.51
CA GLY A 95 -9.17 0.04 46.49
C GLY A 95 -8.58 1.46 46.56
N LYS A 96 -7.77 1.86 45.57
CA LYS A 96 -7.14 3.20 45.52
C LYS A 96 -8.13 4.30 45.13
N ILE A 97 -9.20 3.96 44.42
CA ILE A 97 -10.29 4.85 44.01
C ILE A 97 -11.62 4.13 44.19
N SER A 98 -12.69 4.90 44.37
CA SER A 98 -14.07 4.40 44.34
C SER A 98 -14.55 4.11 42.91
N GLU A 99 -15.63 3.35 42.79
CA GLU A 99 -16.26 3.06 41.50
C GLU A 99 -16.72 4.35 40.79
N GLN A 100 -17.25 5.30 41.55
CA GLN A 100 -17.73 6.58 41.00
C GLN A 100 -16.58 7.43 40.47
N GLU A 101 -15.44 7.47 41.15
CA GLU A 101 -14.23 8.13 40.67
C GLU A 101 -13.67 7.44 39.43
N ARG A 102 -13.63 6.09 39.43
CA ARG A 102 -13.24 5.29 38.26
C ARG A 102 -14.10 5.64 37.05
N GLU A 103 -15.42 5.64 37.19
CA GLU A 103 -16.32 5.88 36.06
C GLU A 103 -16.22 7.31 35.56
N ARG A 104 -16.13 8.30 36.47
CA ARG A 104 -15.90 9.70 36.12
C ARG A 104 -14.61 9.87 35.32
N LEU A 105 -13.49 9.29 35.78
CA LEU A 105 -12.21 9.35 35.06
C LEU A 105 -12.29 8.60 33.73
N ALA A 106 -12.87 7.40 33.71
CA ALA A 106 -12.94 6.55 32.52
C ALA A 106 -13.80 7.16 31.42
N SER A 107 -14.83 7.93 31.76
CA SER A 107 -15.74 8.54 30.78
C SER A 107 -15.02 9.37 29.71
N ALA A 108 -14.04 10.18 30.12
CA ALA A 108 -13.26 11.01 29.21
C ALA A 108 -12.41 10.16 28.26
N TYR A 109 -11.73 9.14 28.79
CA TYR A 109 -10.93 8.21 27.99
C TYR A 109 -11.78 7.37 27.03
N LYS A 110 -12.95 6.90 27.47
CA LYS A 110 -13.92 6.17 26.62
C LYS A 110 -14.42 7.05 25.47
N SER A 111 -14.76 8.31 25.76
CA SER A 111 -15.18 9.26 24.72
C SER A 111 -14.08 9.50 23.70
N ARG A 112 -12.84 9.76 24.16
CA ARG A 112 -11.68 9.93 23.27
C ARG A 112 -11.39 8.66 22.45
N MET A 113 -11.50 7.49 23.07
CA MET A 113 -11.34 6.19 22.40
C MET A 113 -12.32 6.02 21.24
N MET A 114 -13.58 6.44 21.41
CA MET A 114 -14.57 6.37 20.34
C MET A 114 -14.20 7.28 19.18
N ALA A 115 -13.78 8.52 19.45
CA ALA A 115 -13.33 9.46 18.41
C ALA A 115 -12.08 8.94 17.67
N VAL A 116 -11.12 8.36 18.38
CA VAL A 116 -9.92 7.75 17.77
C VAL A 116 -10.30 6.58 16.86
N LYS A 117 -11.21 5.70 17.29
CA LYS A 117 -11.70 4.58 16.46
C LYS A 117 -12.40 5.04 15.19
N GLU A 118 -13.19 6.11 15.28
CA GLU A 118 -13.86 6.69 14.12
C GLU A 118 -12.86 7.28 13.12
N ALA A 119 -11.84 8.00 13.61
CA ALA A 119 -10.76 8.53 12.78
C ALA A 119 -9.97 7.41 12.09
N ILE A 120 -9.62 6.34 12.82
CA ILE A 120 -8.96 5.15 12.25
C ILE A 120 -9.79 4.56 11.11
N ALA A 121 -11.08 4.31 11.33
CA ALA A 121 -11.94 3.71 10.32
C ALA A 121 -12.03 4.55 9.04
N LYS A 122 -12.04 5.88 9.20
CA LYS A 122 -12.01 6.82 8.07
C LYS A 122 -10.69 6.74 7.30
N ASP A 123 -9.56 6.80 7.98
CA ASP A 123 -8.25 6.79 7.32
C ASP A 123 -7.95 5.42 6.68
N GLU A 124 -8.37 4.31 7.30
CA GLU A 124 -8.34 2.97 6.71
C GLU A 124 -9.14 2.93 5.40
N THR A 125 -10.33 3.55 5.37
CA THR A 125 -11.15 3.62 4.16
C THR A 125 -10.46 4.42 3.05
N ILE A 126 -9.80 5.54 3.39
CA ILE A 126 -9.06 6.36 2.42
C ILE A 126 -7.90 5.56 1.81
N VAL A 127 -7.12 4.87 2.65
CA VAL A 127 -6.00 4.04 2.20
C VAL A 127 -6.50 2.89 1.32
N ALA A 128 -7.52 2.16 1.77
CA ALA A 128 -8.10 1.04 1.02
C ALA A 128 -8.65 1.48 -0.34
N LEU A 129 -9.36 2.62 -0.40
CA LEU A 129 -9.87 3.16 -1.65
C LEU A 129 -8.74 3.48 -2.62
N HIS A 130 -7.69 4.14 -2.15
CA HIS A 130 -6.52 4.47 -2.99
C HIS A 130 -5.83 3.21 -3.54
N GLU A 131 -5.65 2.18 -2.71
CA GLU A 131 -5.04 0.92 -3.13
C GLU A 131 -5.90 0.21 -4.19
N LEU A 132 -7.22 0.15 -4.00
CA LEU A 132 -8.14 -0.45 -4.97
C LEU A 132 -8.15 0.31 -6.31
N GLU A 133 -8.18 1.65 -6.27
CA GLU A 133 -8.12 2.47 -7.48
C GLU A 133 -6.78 2.30 -8.21
N SER A 134 -5.67 2.14 -7.47
CA SER A 134 -4.37 1.84 -8.07
C SER A 134 -4.33 0.47 -8.73
N MET A 135 -4.90 -0.57 -8.09
CA MET A 135 -4.99 -1.91 -8.69
C MET A 135 -5.85 -1.90 -9.95
N GLN A 136 -6.94 -1.13 -9.97
CA GLN A 136 -7.80 -0.97 -11.14
C GLN A 136 -7.02 -0.35 -12.31
N GLU A 137 -6.20 0.67 -12.05
CA GLU A 137 -5.34 1.30 -13.06
C GLU A 137 -4.31 0.31 -13.61
N ASP A 138 -3.61 -0.41 -12.73
CA ASP A 138 -2.60 -1.40 -13.12
C ASP A 138 -3.20 -2.52 -13.98
N LEU A 139 -4.40 -3.00 -13.61
CA LEU A 139 -5.13 -4.01 -14.39
C LEU A 139 -5.51 -3.49 -15.77
N MET A 140 -5.98 -2.24 -15.86
CA MET A 140 -6.35 -1.63 -17.13
C MET A 140 -5.14 -1.52 -18.05
N LYS A 141 -4.02 -1.04 -17.52
CA LYS A 141 -2.76 -0.94 -18.26
C LYS A 141 -2.32 -2.29 -18.80
N PHE A 142 -2.34 -3.33 -17.96
CA PHE A 142 -2.01 -4.70 -18.38
C PHE A 142 -2.95 -5.21 -19.49
N PHE A 143 -4.25 -4.97 -19.35
CA PHE A 143 -5.22 -5.37 -20.36
C PHE A 143 -4.98 -4.66 -21.69
N SER A 144 -4.77 -3.35 -21.68
CA SER A 144 -4.46 -2.56 -22.88
C SER A 144 -3.19 -3.03 -23.59
N GLU A 145 -2.12 -3.33 -22.83
CA GLU A 145 -0.89 -3.88 -23.38
C GLU A 145 -1.13 -5.23 -24.07
N ARG A 146 -1.82 -6.16 -23.41
CA ARG A 146 -2.14 -7.48 -23.96
C ARG A 146 -3.08 -7.42 -25.15
N PHE A 147 -4.08 -6.54 -25.09
CA PHE A 147 -5.02 -6.34 -26.17
C PHE A 147 -4.32 -5.75 -27.41
N GLY A 148 -3.39 -4.81 -27.21
CA GLY A 148 -2.54 -4.27 -28.27
C GLY A 148 -1.66 -5.34 -28.92
N GLU A 149 -0.97 -6.15 -28.11
CA GLU A 149 -0.17 -7.30 -28.59
C GLU A 149 -1.01 -8.29 -29.41
N LEU A 150 -2.19 -8.64 -28.90
CA LEU A 150 -3.10 -9.56 -29.58
C LEU A 150 -3.61 -8.97 -30.90
N SER A 151 -4.05 -7.71 -30.88
CA SER A 151 -4.54 -7.00 -32.07
C SER A 151 -3.46 -6.92 -33.15
N SER A 152 -2.21 -6.63 -32.76
CA SER A 152 -1.07 -6.61 -33.68
C SER A 152 -0.84 -7.98 -34.34
N LYS A 153 -0.89 -9.08 -33.57
CA LYS A 153 -0.78 -10.45 -34.13
C LYS A 153 -1.93 -10.81 -35.07
N VAL A 154 -3.15 -10.43 -34.72
CA VAL A 154 -4.32 -10.64 -35.58
C VAL A 154 -4.14 -9.92 -36.92
N GLU A 155 -3.67 -8.67 -36.87
CA GLU A 155 -3.46 -7.88 -38.08
C GLU A 155 -2.28 -8.41 -38.93
N GLU A 156 -1.21 -8.86 -38.28
CA GLU A 156 -0.09 -9.56 -38.96
C GLU A 156 -0.61 -10.78 -39.72
N LEU A 157 -1.43 -11.62 -39.08
CA LEU A 157 -2.01 -12.80 -39.72
C LEU A 157 -2.96 -12.44 -40.86
N ARG A 158 -3.84 -11.45 -40.69
CA ARG A 158 -4.75 -10.96 -41.75
C ARG A 158 -3.98 -10.49 -42.97
N SER A 159 -2.89 -9.75 -42.77
CA SER A 159 -2.05 -9.26 -43.86
C SER A 159 -1.41 -10.41 -44.65
N LYS A 160 -0.99 -11.49 -43.98
CA LYS A 160 -0.42 -12.68 -44.64
C LYS A 160 -1.43 -13.42 -45.53
N ILE A 161 -2.71 -13.43 -45.16
CA ILE A 161 -3.77 -14.11 -45.91
C ILE A 161 -4.62 -13.17 -46.79
N ASN A 162 -4.29 -11.87 -46.81
CA ASN A 162 -4.97 -10.82 -47.57
C ASN A 162 -6.51 -10.77 -47.34
N VAL A 163 -6.94 -11.07 -46.11
CA VAL A 163 -8.36 -11.09 -45.72
C VAL A 163 -8.75 -9.75 -45.11
N LYS A 164 -9.80 -9.12 -45.65
CA LYS A 164 -10.39 -7.91 -45.07
C LYS A 164 -11.28 -8.24 -43.86
N THR A 165 -11.29 -7.33 -42.90
CA THR A 165 -12.21 -7.35 -41.76
C THR A 165 -13.67 -7.34 -42.22
N VAL A 166 -14.43 -8.34 -41.80
CA VAL A 166 -15.89 -8.34 -41.87
C VAL A 166 -16.39 -7.74 -40.55
N LYS A 167 -17.14 -6.64 -40.62
CA LYS A 167 -17.90 -6.15 -39.46
C LYS A 167 -19.12 -7.05 -39.31
N GLU A 168 -19.22 -7.74 -38.17
CA GLU A 168 -20.49 -8.30 -37.71
C GLU A 168 -21.44 -7.17 -37.25
#